data_AF-A0A5C3KJE6-F1
#
_entry.id   AF-A0A5C3KJE6-F1
#
_cell.length_a   1.000
_cell.length_b   1.000
_cell.length_c   1.000
_cell.angle_alpha   90.00
_cell.angle_beta   90.00
_cell.angle_gamma   90.00
#
_symmetry.space_group_name_H-M   'P 1'
#
loop_
_entity.id
_entity.type
_entity.pdbx_description
1 polymer ?
#
loop_
_entity_poly.entity_id
_entity_poly.type
_entity_poly.pdbx_seq_one_letter_code
_entity_poly.pdbx_strand_id
1 'polypeptide(L)'
;VENELVPRPSSYTLNKLKSLDCVELYYFTPKGCSNTSATNHTTAHDALTATRLNNQLIFQPLAAYRPSSKVVPDSDLTWTEVLLAKTSLLNCMQEAGWLEVHLNTLSTFFYKLDSHSMR
;
A
#
# COMPACT_ATOMS: atom_id res chain seq x y z
N VAL A 1 -23.93 -11.50 9.41
CA VAL A 1 -22.69 -10.82 9.85
C VAL A 1 -21.95 -10.48 8.58
N GLU A 2 -22.14 -9.27 8.06
CA GLU A 2 -21.38 -8.80 6.90
C GLU A 2 -19.91 -8.79 7.33
N ASN A 3 -19.06 -9.52 6.60
CA ASN A 3 -17.62 -9.38 6.72
C ASN A 3 -17.30 -7.92 6.38
N GLU A 4 -17.09 -7.07 7.39
CA GLU A 4 -16.39 -5.81 7.20
C GLU A 4 -15.02 -6.16 6.63
N LEU A 5 -14.92 -6.11 5.30
CA LEU A 5 -13.70 -6.39 4.57
C LEU A 5 -12.66 -5.39 5.07
N VAL A 6 -11.71 -5.88 5.86
CA VAL A 6 -10.57 -5.09 6.31
C VAL A 6 -9.97 -4.42 5.05
N PRO A 7 -9.93 -3.08 4.99
CA PRO A 7 -9.53 -2.38 3.78
C PRO A 7 -8.10 -2.78 3.39
N ARG A 8 -7.98 -3.52 2.29
CA ARG A 8 -6.71 -4.07 1.81
C ARG A 8 -6.08 -3.18 0.74
N PRO A 9 -4.78 -2.88 0.82
CA PRO A 9 -4.08 -2.16 -0.24
C PRO A 9 -4.08 -2.91 -1.57
N SER A 10 -3.91 -2.18 -2.67
CA SER A 10 -3.88 -2.73 -4.02
C SER A 10 -2.69 -3.67 -4.28
N SER A 11 -2.81 -4.52 -5.29
CA SER A 11 -1.68 -5.34 -5.76
C SER A 11 -0.48 -4.51 -6.21
N TYR A 12 -0.71 -3.33 -6.80
CA TYR A 12 0.34 -2.37 -7.13
C TYR A 12 1.15 -1.95 -5.89
N THR A 13 0.46 -1.55 -4.82
CA THR A 13 1.07 -1.14 -3.55
C THR A 13 1.86 -2.29 -2.93
N LEU A 14 1.28 -3.49 -2.89
CA LEU A 14 1.93 -4.68 -2.32
C LEU A 14 3.16 -5.11 -3.14
N ASN A 15 3.13 -4.96 -4.47
CA ASN A 15 4.29 -5.26 -5.31
C ASN A 15 5.43 -4.28 -5.09
N LYS A 16 5.13 -2.98 -4.89
CA LYS A 16 6.13 -2.00 -4.48
C LYS A 16 6.76 -2.37 -3.13
N LEU A 17 5.97 -2.74 -2.13
CA LEU A 17 6.49 -3.18 -0.83
C LEU A 17 7.42 -4.40 -0.96
N LYS A 18 7.06 -5.38 -1.79
CA LYS A 18 7.92 -6.55 -2.04
C LYS A 18 9.23 -6.18 -2.73
N SER A 19 9.23 -5.11 -3.51
CA SER A 19 10.41 -4.60 -4.23
C SER A 19 11.22 -3.60 -3.40
N LEU A 20 10.81 -3.33 -2.15
CA LEU A 20 11.38 -2.30 -1.28
C LEU A 20 11.32 -0.88 -1.87
N ASP A 21 10.38 -0.64 -2.78
CA ASP A 21 10.17 0.66 -3.41
C ASP A 21 9.36 1.60 -2.50
N CYS A 22 9.61 2.90 -2.65
CA CYS A 22 8.83 3.92 -1.97
C CYS A 22 7.39 3.96 -2.50
N VAL A 23 6.43 4.06 -1.57
CA VAL A 23 5.01 4.12 -1.84
C VAL A 23 4.33 5.07 -0.86
N GLU A 24 3.42 5.89 -1.37
CA GLU A 24 2.70 6.91 -0.61
C GLU A 24 1.79 6.27 0.45
N LEU A 25 1.73 6.88 1.63
CA LEU A 25 0.90 6.43 2.75
C LEU A 25 -0.59 6.39 2.41
N TYR A 26 -1.02 7.24 1.47
CA TYR A 26 -2.39 7.29 0.99
C TYR A 26 -2.95 5.91 0.64
N TYR A 27 -2.14 5.04 0.02
CA TYR A 27 -2.57 3.70 -0.40
C TYR A 27 -2.97 2.78 0.76
N PHE A 28 -2.53 3.08 1.98
CA PHE A 28 -2.82 2.33 3.20
C PHE A 28 -3.94 2.95 4.03
N THR A 29 -4.48 4.10 3.59
CA THR A 29 -5.69 4.67 4.20
C THR A 29 -6.93 3.89 3.76
N PRO A 30 -8.02 3.87 4.55
CA PRO A 30 -9.29 3.28 4.10
C PRO A 30 -9.77 3.83 2.75
N LYS A 31 -9.60 5.15 2.53
CA LYS A 31 -9.95 5.80 1.26
C LYS A 31 -9.09 5.29 0.10
N GLY A 32 -7.79 5.14 0.30
CA GLY A 32 -6.86 4.58 -0.69
C GLY A 32 -7.23 3.14 -1.06
N CYS A 33 -7.46 2.30 -0.05
CA CYS A 33 -7.91 0.92 -0.25
C CYS A 33 -9.23 0.86 -1.03
N SER A 34 -10.25 1.62 -0.63
CA SER A 34 -11.55 1.65 -1.33
C SER A 34 -11.46 2.17 -2.76
N ASN A 35 -10.65 3.20 -3.01
CA ASN A 35 -10.46 3.74 -4.36
C ASN A 35 -9.77 2.75 -5.29
N THR A 36 -8.88 1.92 -4.76
CA THR A 36 -8.28 0.83 -5.54
C THR A 36 -9.27 -0.30 -5.77
N SER A 37 -10.09 -0.67 -4.78
CA SER A 37 -11.18 -1.64 -4.92
C SER A 37 -12.21 -1.24 -5.99
N ALA A 38 -12.60 0.03 -6.04
CA ALA A 38 -13.51 0.53 -7.08
C ALA A 38 -12.88 0.50 -8.48
N THR A 39 -11.56 0.69 -8.57
CA THR A 39 -10.81 0.59 -9.84
C THR A 39 -10.62 -0.87 -10.28
N ASN A 40 -10.71 -1.84 -9.37
CA ASN A 40 -10.64 -3.27 -9.69
C ASN A 40 -11.84 -3.78 -10.53
N HIS A 41 -12.93 -3.01 -10.63
CA HIS A 41 -14.04 -3.31 -11.54
C HIS A 41 -13.84 -2.78 -12.97
N THR A 42 -12.65 -2.25 -13.29
CA THR A 42 -12.32 -1.74 -14.63
C THR A 42 -11.58 -2.80 -15.45
N THR A 43 -11.61 -2.68 -16.78
CA THR A 43 -10.98 -3.58 -17.76
C THR A 43 -9.49 -3.88 -17.49
N ALA A 44 -8.79 -3.04 -16.72
CA ALA A 44 -7.40 -3.24 -16.34
C ALA A 44 -7.17 -4.38 -15.32
N HIS A 45 -8.20 -4.80 -14.58
CA HIS A 45 -8.11 -5.98 -13.72
C HIS A 45 -8.26 -7.29 -14.53
N ASP A 46 -9.11 -7.26 -15.56
CA ASP A 46 -9.32 -8.40 -16.47
C ASP A 46 -8.20 -8.54 -17.52
N ALA A 47 -7.52 -7.44 -17.84
CA ALA A 47 -6.36 -7.45 -18.72
C ALA A 47 -5.12 -8.02 -18.01
N LEU A 48 -4.61 -9.14 -18.50
CA LEU A 48 -3.35 -9.73 -18.05
C LEU A 48 -2.19 -9.24 -18.93
N THR A 49 -1.07 -8.87 -18.31
CA THR A 49 0.19 -8.55 -18.98
C THR A 49 1.19 -9.67 -18.71
N ALA A 50 1.90 -10.09 -19.77
CA ALA A 50 2.98 -11.06 -19.65
C ALA A 50 4.26 -10.36 -19.16
N THR A 51 4.79 -10.77 -18.01
CA THR A 51 6.08 -10.29 -17.49
C THR A 51 7.04 -11.46 -17.29
N ARG A 52 8.35 -11.17 -17.24
CA ARG A 52 9.37 -12.19 -16.99
C ARG A 52 9.80 -12.15 -15.53
N LEU A 53 9.67 -13.27 -14.83
CA LEU A 53 10.17 -13.47 -13.47
C LEU A 53 11.02 -14.74 -13.44
N ASN A 54 12.29 -14.64 -13.04
CA ASN A 54 13.20 -15.79 -12.90
C ASN A 54 13.24 -16.69 -14.15
N ASN A 55 13.39 -16.09 -15.34
CA ASN A 55 13.37 -16.77 -16.64
C ASN A 55 12.04 -17.45 -17.02
N GLN A 56 10.97 -17.27 -16.25
CA GLN A 56 9.62 -17.74 -16.57
C GLN A 56 8.73 -16.59 -17.02
N LEU A 57 7.84 -16.86 -17.98
CA LEU A 57 6.79 -15.93 -18.37
C LEU A 57 5.61 -16.10 -17.42
N ILE A 58 5.28 -15.05 -16.68
CA ILE A 58 4.11 -15.03 -15.78
C ILE A 58 3.11 -14.00 -16.28
N PHE A 59 1.82 -14.31 -16.12
CA PHE A 59 0.74 -13.37 -16.43
C PHE A 59 0.27 -12.71 -15.14
N GLN A 60 0.26 -11.39 -15.12
CA GLN A 60 -0.20 -10.60 -13.97
C GLN A 60 -1.22 -9.56 -14.42
N PRO A 61 -2.23 -9.24 -13.58
CA PRO A 61 -3.18 -8.18 -13.88
C PRO A 61 -2.46 -6.86 -14.15
N LEU A 62 -2.86 -6.14 -15.20
CA LEU A 62 -2.29 -4.84 -15.55
C LEU A 62 -2.46 -3.82 -14.40
N ALA A 63 -3.52 -3.97 -13.60
CA ALA A 63 -3.73 -3.21 -12.37
C ALA A 63 -2.58 -3.30 -11.37
N ALA A 64 -1.80 -4.39 -11.38
CA ALA A 64 -0.63 -4.58 -10.50
C ALA A 64 0.55 -3.63 -10.81
N TYR A 65 0.47 -2.89 -11.92
CA TYR A 65 1.49 -1.96 -12.39
C TYR A 65 0.99 -0.52 -12.49
N ARG A 66 -0.30 -0.28 -12.25
CA ARG A 66 -0.92 1.03 -12.46
C ARG A 66 -1.16 1.75 -11.14
N PRO A 67 -0.56 2.94 -10.93
CA PRO A 67 -0.88 3.77 -9.78
C PRO A 67 -2.32 4.29 -9.87
N SER A 68 -2.92 4.58 -8.71
CA SER A 68 -4.22 5.24 -8.65
C SER A 68 -4.10 6.69 -9.14
N SER A 69 -5.03 7.14 -10.00
CA SER A 69 -5.09 8.56 -10.41
C SER A 69 -5.53 9.50 -9.28
N LYS A 70 -5.97 8.95 -8.14
CA LYS A 70 -6.42 9.68 -6.95
C LYS A 70 -5.41 9.65 -5.81
N VAL A 71 -4.16 9.26 -6.08
CA VAL A 71 -3.11 9.25 -5.06
C VAL A 71 -2.93 10.65 -4.48
N VAL A 72 -2.80 10.73 -3.17
CA VAL A 72 -2.57 11.98 -2.44
C VAL A 72 -1.13 11.93 -1.89
N PRO A 73 -0.31 12.99 -2.06
CA PRO A 73 1.01 13.07 -1.45
C PRO A 73 0.94 13.01 0.08
N ASP A 74 1.97 12.45 0.72
CA ASP A 74 2.01 12.32 2.18
C ASP A 74 1.90 13.66 2.91
N SER A 75 2.37 14.76 2.32
CA SER A 75 2.26 16.13 2.86
C SER A 75 0.83 16.65 2.94
N ASP A 76 -0.05 16.12 2.09
CA ASP A 76 -1.42 16.58 1.93
C ASP A 76 -2.41 15.68 2.69
N LEU A 77 -1.91 14.63 3.35
CA LEU A 77 -2.71 13.76 4.20
C LEU A 77 -3.04 14.46 5.51
N THR A 78 -4.26 14.26 5.98
CA THR A 78 -4.61 14.64 7.35
C THR A 78 -3.85 13.76 8.34
N TRP A 79 -3.59 14.29 9.52
CA TRP A 79 -2.89 13.53 10.54
C TRP A 79 -3.61 12.23 10.94
N THR A 80 -4.95 12.24 10.98
CA THR A 80 -5.76 11.03 11.20
C THR A 80 -5.53 9.99 10.10
N GLU A 81 -5.39 10.41 8.85
CA GLU A 81 -5.08 9.50 7.74
C GLU A 81 -3.68 8.90 7.87
N VAL A 82 -2.68 9.69 8.29
CA VAL A 82 -1.32 9.21 8.57
C VAL A 82 -1.33 8.13 9.67
N LEU A 83 -2.07 8.35 10.76
CA LEU A 83 -2.17 7.38 11.87
C LEU A 83 -2.80 6.04 11.46
N LEU A 84 -3.83 6.09 10.62
CA LEU A 84 -4.47 4.88 10.10
C LEU A 84 -3.56 4.18 9.08
N ALA A 85 -2.97 4.94 8.17
CA ALA A 85 -2.11 4.44 7.11
C ALA A 85 -0.86 3.75 7.66
N LYS A 86 -0.17 4.34 8.64
CA LYS A 86 1.07 3.76 9.18
C LYS A 86 0.88 2.36 9.78
N THR A 87 -0.28 2.14 10.41
CA THR A 87 -0.58 0.86 11.07
C THR A 87 -0.80 -0.21 10.00
N SER A 88 -1.56 0.12 8.95
CA SER A 88 -1.76 -0.76 7.80
C SER A 88 -0.45 -1.00 7.04
N LEU A 89 0.37 0.03 6.84
CA LEU A 89 1.69 -0.08 6.22
C LEU A 89 2.58 -1.08 6.95
N LEU A 90 2.79 -0.90 8.27
CA LEU A 90 3.67 -1.78 9.06
C LEU A 90 3.20 -3.25 9.02
N ASN A 91 1.89 -3.49 9.10
CA ASN A 91 1.34 -4.83 8.96
C ASN A 91 1.63 -5.43 7.57
N CYS A 92 1.42 -4.67 6.50
CA CYS A 92 1.72 -5.14 5.14
C CYS A 92 3.22 -5.37 4.91
N MET A 93 4.10 -4.59 5.54
CA MET A 93 5.56 -4.80 5.47
C MET A 93 5.97 -6.09 6.18
N GLN A 94 5.38 -6.37 7.34
CA GLN A 94 5.58 -7.62 8.04
C GLN A 94 5.10 -8.82 7.21
N GLU A 95 3.91 -8.74 6.61
CA GLU A 95 3.38 -9.77 5.71
C GLU A 95 4.25 -9.95 4.44
N ALA A 96 4.87 -8.88 3.96
CA ALA A 96 5.81 -8.93 2.84
C ALA A 96 7.19 -9.50 3.22
N GLY A 97 7.41 -9.85 4.48
CA GLY A 97 8.65 -10.46 4.95
C GLY A 97 9.81 -9.50 5.13
N TRP A 98 9.53 -8.21 5.40
CA TRP A 98 10.59 -7.24 5.69
C TRP A 98 11.35 -7.62 6.96
N LEU A 99 12.66 -7.36 6.96
CA LEU A 99 13.50 -7.60 8.14
C LEU A 99 13.03 -6.76 9.32
N GLU A 100 13.09 -7.35 10.52
CA GLU A 100 12.63 -6.72 11.76
C GLU A 100 13.32 -5.36 12.02
N VAL A 101 14.59 -5.21 11.63
CA VAL A 101 15.32 -3.94 11.72
C VAL A 101 14.63 -2.80 10.96
N HIS A 102 14.07 -3.08 9.79
CA HIS A 102 13.35 -2.08 9.00
C HIS A 102 12.01 -1.73 9.64
N LEU A 103 11.27 -2.74 10.12
CA LEU A 103 10.01 -2.55 10.83
C LEU A 103 10.21 -1.72 12.11
N ASN A 104 11.24 -2.03 12.90
CA ASN A 104 11.57 -1.31 14.13
C ASN A 104 12.01 0.12 13.86
N THR A 105 12.80 0.35 12.80
CA THR A 105 13.22 1.70 12.39
C THR A 105 12.02 2.56 12.02
N LEU A 106 11.10 2.05 11.19
CA LEU A 106 9.91 2.78 10.78
C LEU A 106 8.92 2.97 11.94
N SER A 107 8.73 1.97 12.79
CA SER A 107 7.90 2.08 13.99
C SER A 107 8.43 3.18 14.92
N THR A 108 9.75 3.24 15.10
CA THR A 108 10.41 4.30 15.89
C THR A 108 10.23 5.67 15.25
N PHE A 109 10.37 5.77 13.92
CA PHE A 109 10.13 7.01 13.19
C PHE A 109 8.70 7.52 13.43
N PHE A 110 7.68 6.67 13.22
CA PHE A 110 6.30 7.06 13.44
C PHE A 110 5.99 7.38 14.91
N TYR A 111 6.60 6.69 15.87
CA TYR A 111 6.47 7.04 17.28
C TYR A 111 7.02 8.43 17.59
N LYS A 112 8.18 8.78 17.03
CA LYS A 112 8.77 10.12 17.18
C LYS A 112 7.93 11.19 16.50
N LEU A 113 7.37 10.88 15.33
CA LEU A 113 6.48 11.78 14.62
C LEU A 113 5.20 12.04 15.42
N ASP A 114 4.62 11.00 16.01
CA ASP A 114 3.43 11.08 16.86
C ASP A 114 3.63 11.90 18.14
N SER A 115 4.83 11.87 18.71
CA SER A 115 5.19 12.54 19.96
C SER A 115 5.77 13.94 19.74
N HIS A 116 5.91 14.37 18.49
CA HIS A 116 6.44 15.68 18.16
C HIS A 116 5.43 16.79 18.49
N SER A 117 5.91 17.91 19.03
CA SER A 117 5.07 19.03 19.49
C SER A 117 4.37 19.80 18.37
N MET A 118 4.86 19.68 17.14
CA MET A 118 4.27 20.31 15.93
C MET A 118 3.25 19.42 15.21
N ARG A 119 2.85 18.31 15.83
CA ARG A 119 1.75 17.48 15.35
C ARG A 119 0.42 18.23 15.45
#